data_AF-A0A0G1FRW9-F1
#
_entry.id   AF-A0A0G1FRW9-F1
#
_cell.length_a   1.000
_cell.length_b   1.000
_cell.length_c   1.000
_cell.angle_alpha   90.00
_cell.angle_beta   90.00
_cell.angle_gamma   90.00
#
_symmetry.space_group_name_H-M   'P 1'
#
loop_
_entity.id
_entity.type
_entity.pdbx_description
1 polymer ?
#
loop_
_entity_poly.entity_id
_entity_poly.type
_entity_poly.pdbx_seq_one_letter_code
_entity_poly.pdbx_strand_id
1 'polypeptide(L)'
;MLKLNLENLVKVAVMGEVASPVHRPGYQVSHEGQPFNLPSVGGITYNVKIGDLVAGWIGDHIEPGVSTYNKEGKDGRVSSENIGYNTLACIGNEAKLISGPAKGGKGVVTGMHGGVEHVLIDFPDNVMAKISYGDKVQITAFGMGLAVEDL
;
A
#
# COMPACT_ATOMS: atom_id res chain seq x y z
N MET A 1 -10.09 -25.49 -15.19
CA MET A 1 -10.31 -24.23 -14.44
C MET A 1 -10.50 -24.64 -12.99
N LEU A 2 -9.88 -23.96 -12.02
CA LEU A 2 -10.07 -24.29 -10.59
C LEU A 2 -11.52 -23.98 -10.19
N LYS A 3 -12.12 -24.82 -9.35
CA LYS A 3 -13.42 -24.57 -8.75
C LYS A 3 -13.23 -23.73 -7.48
N LEU A 4 -13.83 -22.55 -7.46
CA LEU A 4 -13.61 -21.54 -6.43
C LEU A 4 -14.95 -21.04 -5.90
N ASN A 5 -15.02 -20.70 -4.62
CA ASN A 5 -16.19 -20.09 -3.97
C ASN A 5 -16.38 -18.59 -4.30
N LEU A 6 -15.98 -18.15 -5.50
CA LEU A 6 -15.95 -16.73 -5.88
C LEU A 6 -17.31 -16.03 -5.74
N GLU A 7 -18.40 -16.75 -6.03
CA GLU A 7 -19.76 -16.23 -5.95
C GLU A 7 -20.20 -15.97 -4.50
N ASN A 8 -19.55 -16.62 -3.52
CA ASN A 8 -19.83 -16.45 -2.10
C ASN A 8 -18.99 -15.35 -1.44
N LEU A 9 -17.95 -14.85 -2.13
CA LEU A 9 -17.07 -13.84 -1.59
C LEU A 9 -17.75 -12.46 -1.56
N VAL A 10 -17.50 -11.72 -0.48
CA VAL A 10 -18.00 -10.37 -0.29
C VAL A 10 -17.00 -9.35 -0.80
N LYS A 11 -17.49 -8.37 -1.57
CA LYS A 11 -16.76 -7.16 -1.94
C LYS A 11 -17.06 -6.05 -0.95
N VAL A 12 -16.03 -5.43 -0.41
CA VAL A 12 -16.17 -4.34 0.57
C VAL A 12 -15.33 -3.14 0.13
N ALA A 13 -15.89 -1.93 0.26
CA ALA A 13 -15.12 -0.72 0.07
C ALA A 13 -14.29 -0.47 1.33
N VAL A 14 -12.96 -0.45 1.18
CA VAL A 14 -12.04 -0.02 2.24
C VAL A 14 -11.35 1.27 1.81
N MET A 15 -11.25 2.23 2.71
CA MET A 15 -10.72 3.56 2.41
C MET A 15 -9.45 3.79 3.21
N GLY A 16 -8.48 4.43 2.56
CA GLY A 16 -7.26 4.93 3.17
C GLY A 16 -6.88 6.27 2.55
N GLU A 17 -5.71 6.78 2.92
CA GLU A 17 -5.11 7.98 2.35
C GLU A 17 -3.64 7.77 2.03
N VAL A 18 -3.12 8.56 1.09
CA VAL A 18 -1.72 8.52 0.69
C VAL A 18 -0.84 8.94 1.87
N ALA A 19 0.05 8.04 2.27
CA ALA A 19 0.89 8.16 3.44
C ALA A 19 2.12 9.04 3.15
N SER A 20 2.47 9.90 4.09
CA SER A 20 3.79 10.55 4.09
C SER A 20 4.91 9.52 4.34
N PRO A 21 6.15 9.78 3.85
CA PRO A 21 7.33 9.01 4.24
C PRO A 21 7.52 9.01 5.75
N VAL A 22 8.12 7.94 6.26
CA VAL A 22 8.33 7.75 7.70
C VAL A 22 9.80 7.50 7.97
N HIS A 23 10.32 8.17 8.98
CA HIS A 23 11.64 7.87 9.48
C HIS A 23 11.64 7.82 11.00
N ARG A 24 12.38 6.86 11.55
CA ARG A 24 12.67 6.85 12.98
C ARG A 24 13.72 7.93 13.25
N PRO A 25 13.68 8.62 14.39
CA PRO A 25 14.74 9.55 14.77
C PRO A 25 16.10 8.83 14.84
N GLY A 26 17.15 9.49 14.36
CA GLY A 26 18.53 8.98 14.40
C GLY A 26 18.90 8.13 13.19
N TYR A 27 19.99 7.37 13.31
CA TYR A 27 20.49 6.48 12.28
C TYR A 27 19.84 5.11 12.35
N GLN A 28 19.69 4.48 11.19
CA GLN A 28 19.57 3.03 11.12
C GLN A 28 20.95 2.37 11.11
N VAL A 29 21.02 1.05 11.29
CA VAL A 29 22.29 0.32 11.45
C VAL A 29 22.32 -0.83 10.45
N SER A 30 23.41 -0.90 9.67
CA SER A 30 23.63 -1.97 8.70
C SER A 30 23.96 -3.30 9.38
N HIS A 31 23.99 -4.39 8.63
CA HIS A 31 24.35 -5.69 9.18
C HIS A 31 25.83 -5.77 9.63
N GLU A 32 26.69 -4.85 9.16
CA GLU A 32 28.08 -4.67 9.62
C GLU A 32 28.20 -3.70 10.81
N GLY A 33 27.07 -3.22 11.35
CA GLY A 33 27.08 -2.29 12.47
C GLY A 33 27.40 -0.85 12.08
N GLN A 34 27.34 -0.48 10.79
CA GLN A 34 27.59 0.89 10.34
C GLN A 34 26.29 1.71 10.32
N PRO A 35 26.31 2.95 10.84
CA PRO A 35 25.13 3.81 10.81
C PRO A 35 24.86 4.34 9.40
N PHE A 36 23.59 4.44 9.01
CA PHE A 36 23.17 5.08 7.76
C PHE A 36 21.84 5.83 7.91
N ASN A 37 21.62 6.78 6.99
CA ASN A 37 20.37 7.55 6.81
C ASN A 37 20.00 7.53 5.33
N LEU A 38 19.03 6.71 4.96
CA LEU A 38 18.62 6.49 3.58
C LEU A 38 17.11 6.65 3.43
N PRO A 39 16.60 6.93 2.21
CA PRO A 39 15.18 6.86 1.93
C PRO A 39 14.60 5.51 2.39
N SER A 40 13.37 5.54 2.91
CA SER A 40 12.74 4.37 3.53
C SER A 40 11.25 4.28 3.23
N VAL A 41 10.48 3.63 4.10
CA VAL A 41 9.05 3.35 3.94
C VAL A 41 8.19 4.61 3.82
N GLY A 42 7.02 4.44 3.23
CA GLY A 42 6.00 5.46 3.04
C GLY A 42 6.27 6.35 1.84
N GLY A 43 5.28 7.17 1.50
CA GLY A 43 5.43 8.18 0.48
C GLY A 43 4.93 7.79 -0.90
N ILE A 44 5.32 8.63 -1.86
CA ILE A 44 5.11 8.44 -3.30
C ILE A 44 6.50 8.21 -3.91
N THR A 45 6.82 6.96 -4.23
CA THR A 45 8.10 6.57 -4.82
C THR A 45 8.01 6.66 -6.35
N TYR A 46 8.62 7.69 -6.91
CA TYR A 46 8.46 7.98 -8.34
C TYR A 46 9.26 7.05 -9.26
N ASN A 47 10.37 6.49 -8.80
CA ASN A 47 11.36 5.80 -9.62
C ASN A 47 11.62 4.33 -9.22
N VAL A 48 10.81 3.77 -8.32
CA VAL A 48 10.81 2.33 -8.01
C VAL A 48 9.38 1.84 -8.11
N LYS A 49 9.14 0.90 -9.00
CA LYS A 49 7.82 0.37 -9.37
C LYS A 49 7.78 -1.15 -9.23
N ILE A 50 6.56 -1.69 -9.28
CA ILE A 50 6.39 -3.13 -9.41
C ILE A 50 7.05 -3.63 -10.71
N GLY A 51 7.86 -4.67 -10.60
CA GLY A 51 8.65 -5.21 -11.72
C GLY A 51 10.11 -4.74 -11.77
N ASP A 52 10.46 -3.66 -11.06
CA ASP A 52 11.86 -3.26 -10.91
C ASP A 52 12.64 -4.25 -10.04
N LEU A 53 13.98 -4.22 -10.14
CA LEU A 53 14.85 -4.99 -9.26
C LEU A 53 14.67 -4.56 -7.80
N VAL A 54 14.52 -5.55 -6.92
CA VAL A 54 14.44 -5.33 -5.46
C VAL A 54 15.77 -4.81 -4.86
N ALA A 55 16.90 -5.06 -5.54
CA ALA A 55 18.24 -4.71 -5.09
C ALA A 55 18.90 -3.69 -6.03
N GLY A 56 19.93 -3.00 -5.53
CA GLY A 56 20.71 -2.00 -6.29
C GLY A 56 20.30 -0.55 -6.01
N TRP A 57 19.23 -0.34 -5.24
CA TRP A 57 18.83 0.97 -4.75
C TRP A 57 19.59 1.35 -3.48
N ILE A 58 19.91 2.63 -3.35
CA ILE A 58 20.47 3.20 -2.12
C ILE A 58 19.30 3.65 -1.24
N GLY A 59 18.70 2.67 -0.55
CA GLY A 59 17.49 2.82 0.26
C GLY A 59 17.31 1.65 1.24
N ASP A 60 16.44 1.81 2.23
CA ASP A 60 16.08 0.77 3.20
C ASP A 60 14.56 0.57 3.24
N HIS A 61 14.06 -0.64 2.98
CA HIS A 61 12.62 -0.93 2.95
C HIS A 61 11.83 0.02 2.01
N ILE A 62 12.38 0.31 0.82
CA ILE A 62 11.69 1.13 -0.17
C ILE A 62 10.37 0.47 -0.58
N GLU A 63 9.29 1.24 -0.50
CA GLU A 63 7.95 0.85 -0.92
C GLU A 63 7.70 1.35 -2.36
N PRO A 64 7.46 0.46 -3.36
CA PRO A 64 7.23 0.88 -4.73
C PRO A 64 5.87 1.56 -4.92
N GLY A 65 5.82 2.55 -5.81
CA GLY A 65 4.57 3.24 -6.15
C GLY A 65 4.08 4.17 -5.04
N VAL A 66 2.85 3.97 -4.58
CA VAL A 66 2.19 4.83 -3.59
C VAL A 66 1.88 4.02 -2.34
N SER A 67 2.35 4.51 -1.20
CA SER A 67 2.05 3.93 0.10
C SER A 67 0.81 4.58 0.69
N THR A 68 -0.10 3.79 1.25
CA THR A 68 -1.37 4.28 1.82
C THR A 68 -1.68 3.64 3.17
N TYR A 69 -2.46 4.33 3.99
CA TYR A 69 -2.98 3.79 5.26
C TYR A 69 -4.31 4.46 5.62
N ASN A 70 -5.11 3.83 6.47
CA ASN A 70 -6.31 4.45 7.04
C ASN A 70 -5.94 5.24 8.31
N LYS A 71 -6.36 6.52 8.35
CA LYS A 71 -6.11 7.47 9.45
C LYS A 71 -7.37 7.79 10.27
N GLU A 72 -8.51 7.16 10.01
CA GLU A 72 -9.77 7.47 10.71
C GLU A 72 -9.72 7.13 12.19
N GLY A 73 -9.02 6.05 12.55
CA GLY A 73 -8.90 5.60 13.93
C GLY A 73 -7.98 6.48 14.80
N LYS A 74 -8.25 6.51 16.11
CA LYS A 74 -7.53 7.36 17.07
C LYS A 74 -6.08 6.90 17.33
N ASP A 75 -5.79 5.63 17.10
CA ASP A 75 -4.47 5.02 17.35
C ASP A 75 -3.57 5.03 16.10
N GLY A 76 -3.90 5.88 15.12
CA GLY A 76 -3.16 6.00 13.88
C GLY A 76 -3.06 4.65 13.15
N ARG A 77 -1.82 4.20 12.92
CA ARG A 77 -1.53 3.00 12.11
C ARG A 77 -1.97 1.68 12.73
N VAL A 78 -2.07 1.60 14.06
CA VAL A 78 -2.49 0.38 14.76
C VAL A 78 -3.99 0.37 15.08
N SER A 79 -4.73 1.36 14.56
CA SER A 79 -6.17 1.42 14.73
C SER A 79 -6.88 0.27 14.03
N SER A 80 -8.05 -0.13 14.55
CA SER A 80 -8.90 -1.18 13.97
C SER A 80 -9.27 -0.92 12.51
N GLU A 81 -9.41 0.34 12.14
CA GLU A 81 -9.74 0.82 10.81
C GLU A 81 -8.59 0.57 9.84
N ASN A 82 -7.35 0.83 10.25
CA ASN A 82 -6.17 0.52 9.45
C ASN A 82 -5.87 -0.99 9.41
N ILE A 83 -6.17 -1.72 10.49
CA ILE A 83 -6.13 -3.19 10.48
C ILE A 83 -7.12 -3.72 9.45
N GLY A 84 -8.36 -3.21 9.42
CA GLY A 84 -9.35 -3.58 8.41
C GLY A 84 -8.90 -3.24 6.99
N TYR A 85 -8.32 -2.06 6.79
CA TYR A 85 -7.77 -1.63 5.50
C TYR A 85 -6.67 -2.58 4.99
N ASN A 86 -5.70 -2.94 5.84
CA ASN A 86 -4.61 -3.85 5.50
C ASN A 86 -5.08 -5.30 5.30
N THR A 87 -5.99 -5.77 6.17
CA THR A 87 -6.44 -7.18 6.19
C THR A 87 -7.34 -7.50 4.98
N LEU A 88 -8.21 -6.56 4.60
CA LEU A 88 -9.18 -6.79 3.53
C LEU A 88 -8.60 -6.52 2.14
N ALA A 89 -7.60 -5.64 2.02
CA ALA A 89 -6.93 -5.39 0.76
C ALA A 89 -6.20 -6.65 0.27
N CYS A 90 -6.49 -7.08 -0.94
CA CYS A 90 -5.78 -8.17 -1.62
C CYS A 90 -4.96 -7.62 -2.79
N ILE A 91 -3.79 -8.19 -3.03
CA ILE A 91 -2.99 -7.91 -4.23
C ILE A 91 -3.86 -8.14 -5.48
N GLY A 92 -3.83 -7.19 -6.40
CA GLY A 92 -4.67 -7.19 -7.60
C GLY A 92 -6.03 -6.49 -7.46
N ASN A 93 -6.40 -6.04 -6.25
CA ASN A 93 -7.62 -5.24 -6.09
C ASN A 93 -7.50 -3.86 -6.77
N GLU A 94 -8.61 -3.38 -7.34
CA GLU A 94 -8.68 -2.03 -7.92
C GLU A 94 -8.68 -0.98 -6.80
N ALA A 95 -7.78 -0.01 -6.92
CA ALA A 95 -7.72 1.19 -6.10
C ALA A 95 -8.12 2.41 -6.92
N LYS A 96 -8.91 3.31 -6.34
CA LYS A 96 -9.34 4.54 -7.00
C LYS A 96 -9.13 5.74 -6.08
N LEU A 97 -8.47 6.77 -6.60
CA LEU A 97 -8.38 8.07 -5.93
C LEU A 97 -9.75 8.75 -5.93
N ILE A 98 -10.24 9.13 -4.75
CA ILE A 98 -11.57 9.73 -4.56
C ILE A 98 -11.52 11.21 -4.16
N SER A 99 -10.32 11.74 -3.89
CA SER A 99 -10.05 13.17 -3.67
C SER A 99 -8.81 13.63 -4.44
N GLY A 100 -8.48 14.92 -4.30
CA GLY A 100 -7.26 15.50 -4.85
C GLY A 100 -7.27 15.75 -6.35
N PRO A 101 -6.19 16.33 -6.89
CA PRO A 101 -6.05 16.62 -8.33
C PRO A 101 -6.03 15.36 -9.22
N ALA A 102 -5.67 14.21 -8.62
CA ALA A 102 -5.66 12.91 -9.28
C ALA A 102 -6.98 12.13 -9.15
N LYS A 103 -8.05 12.74 -8.62
CA LYS A 103 -9.35 12.09 -8.43
C LYS A 103 -9.83 11.38 -9.69
N GLY A 104 -10.28 10.14 -9.52
CA GLY A 104 -10.71 9.26 -10.61
C GLY A 104 -9.58 8.40 -11.19
N GLY A 105 -8.32 8.73 -10.89
CA GLY A 105 -7.16 7.89 -11.20
C GLY A 105 -7.32 6.49 -10.57
N LYS A 106 -7.02 5.47 -11.36
CA LYS A 106 -7.11 4.07 -10.96
C LYS A 106 -5.72 3.46 -10.88
N GLY A 107 -5.55 2.58 -9.91
CA GLY A 107 -4.35 1.80 -9.67
C GLY A 107 -4.71 0.40 -9.19
N VAL A 108 -3.69 -0.37 -8.86
CA VAL A 108 -3.81 -1.76 -8.42
C VAL A 108 -3.01 -1.97 -7.15
N VAL A 109 -3.59 -2.65 -6.17
CA VAL A 109 -2.86 -3.04 -4.95
C VAL A 109 -1.75 -4.00 -5.32
N THR A 110 -0.51 -3.68 -4.96
CA THR A 110 0.68 -4.48 -5.27
C THR A 110 1.23 -5.22 -4.07
N GLY A 111 0.90 -4.80 -2.84
CA GLY A 111 1.36 -5.44 -1.63
C GLY A 111 0.92 -4.73 -0.36
N MET A 112 1.40 -5.24 0.78
CA MET A 112 1.18 -4.69 2.10
C MET A 112 2.48 -4.81 2.91
N HIS A 113 2.72 -3.88 3.83
CA HIS A 113 3.90 -3.85 4.67
C HIS A 113 3.51 -3.69 6.15
N GLY A 114 3.60 -4.80 6.89
CA GLY A 114 3.33 -4.84 8.33
C GLY A 114 4.34 -4.04 9.16
N GLY A 115 3.96 -3.69 10.38
CA GLY A 115 4.72 -2.83 11.28
C GLY A 115 4.50 -1.34 11.01
N VAL A 116 4.68 -0.89 9.77
CA VAL A 116 4.23 0.46 9.33
C VAL A 116 2.76 0.45 8.91
N GLU A 117 2.20 -0.73 8.65
CA GLU A 117 0.79 -0.99 8.33
C GLU A 117 0.33 -0.21 7.10
N HIS A 118 1.14 -0.27 6.04
CA HIS A 118 0.84 0.33 4.74
C HIS A 118 0.29 -0.68 3.74
N VAL A 119 -0.64 -0.24 2.90
CA VAL A 119 -0.99 -0.90 1.64
C VAL A 119 -0.25 -0.19 0.50
N LEU A 120 0.29 -0.94 -0.44
CA LEU A 120 1.07 -0.45 -1.57
C LEU A 120 0.24 -0.52 -2.83
N ILE A 121 0.23 0.57 -3.59
CA ILE A 121 -0.62 0.72 -4.78
C ILE A 121 0.21 1.29 -5.92
N ASP A 122 0.18 0.61 -7.05
CA ASP A 122 0.76 1.13 -8.28
C ASP A 122 -0.29 1.88 -9.10
N PHE A 123 0.07 3.09 -9.52
CA PHE A 123 -0.74 3.94 -10.39
C PHE A 123 0.11 4.32 -11.62
N PRO A 124 -0.51 4.58 -12.78
CA PRO A 124 0.21 5.14 -13.92
C PRO A 124 0.95 6.43 -13.57
N ASP A 125 2.13 6.66 -14.16
CA ASP A 125 2.99 7.81 -13.82
C ASP A 125 2.29 9.17 -13.96
N ASN A 126 1.43 9.32 -14.98
CA ASN A 126 0.66 10.54 -15.20
C ASN A 126 -0.39 10.80 -14.10
N VAL A 127 -0.81 9.75 -13.39
CA VAL A 127 -1.66 9.83 -12.19
C VAL A 127 -0.78 10.17 -10.99
N MET A 128 0.32 9.43 -10.78
CA MET A 128 1.23 9.65 -9.64
C MET A 128 1.80 11.07 -9.56
N ALA A 129 2.06 11.69 -10.71
CA ALA A 129 2.51 13.09 -10.79
C ALA A 129 1.51 14.11 -10.21
N LYS A 130 0.25 13.71 -9.97
CA LYS A 130 -0.83 14.55 -9.46
C LYS A 130 -1.29 14.16 -8.05
N ILE A 131 -0.77 13.07 -7.49
CA ILE A 131 -1.13 12.58 -6.16
C ILE A 131 -0.42 13.43 -5.11
N SER A 132 -1.12 13.75 -4.03
CA SER A 132 -0.57 14.42 -2.85
C SER A 132 -0.81 13.59 -1.59
N TYR A 133 0.00 13.82 -0.54
CA TYR A 133 -0.22 13.20 0.76
C TYR A 133 -1.60 13.55 1.32
N GLY A 134 -2.26 12.58 1.93
CA GLY A 134 -3.63 12.72 2.42
C GLY A 134 -4.72 12.57 1.35
N ASP A 135 -4.36 12.43 0.07
CA ASP A 135 -5.35 12.09 -0.96
C ASP A 135 -6.00 10.75 -0.61
N LYS A 136 -7.33 10.73 -0.63
CA LYS A 136 -8.14 9.57 -0.26
C LYS A 136 -8.16 8.56 -1.39
N VAL A 137 -7.93 7.31 -1.04
CA VAL A 137 -7.98 6.15 -1.93
C VAL A 137 -9.02 5.18 -1.43
N GLN A 138 -9.92 4.75 -2.31
CA GLN A 138 -10.87 3.69 -2.04
C GLN A 138 -10.44 2.44 -2.81
N ILE A 139 -10.26 1.34 -2.09
CA ILE A 139 -10.01 0.02 -2.65
C ILE A 139 -11.32 -0.75 -2.66
N THR A 140 -11.61 -1.40 -3.78
CA THR A 140 -12.66 -2.42 -3.84
C THR A 140 -12.05 -3.74 -3.37
N ALA A 141 -12.05 -3.96 -2.06
CA ALA A 141 -11.44 -5.13 -1.44
C ALA A 141 -12.22 -6.40 -1.78
N PHE A 142 -11.52 -7.40 -2.28
CA PHE A 142 -12.09 -8.68 -2.71
C PHE A 142 -11.04 -9.78 -2.73
N GLY A 143 -11.31 -10.89 -2.05
CA GLY A 143 -10.44 -12.08 -2.07
C GLY A 143 -10.29 -12.78 -0.73
N MET A 144 -10.46 -12.06 0.39
CA MET A 144 -10.42 -12.68 1.71
C MET A 144 -11.53 -13.73 1.87
N GLY A 145 -11.15 -14.95 2.27
CA GLY A 145 -12.07 -16.09 2.35
C GLY A 145 -12.15 -16.95 1.09
N LEU A 146 -11.35 -16.65 0.05
CA LEU A 146 -11.23 -17.49 -1.14
C LEU A 146 -10.80 -18.91 -0.73
N ALA A 147 -11.54 -19.89 -1.24
CA ALA A 147 -11.25 -21.31 -1.10
C ALA A 147 -11.25 -21.97 -2.48
N VAL A 148 -10.37 -22.96 -2.63
CA VAL A 148 -10.44 -23.93 -3.72
C VAL A 148 -11.33 -25.06 -3.23
N GLU A 149 -12.49 -25.27 -3.85
CA GLU A 149 -13.52 -26.15 -3.29
C GLU A 149 -13.14 -27.64 -3.31
N ASP A 150 -12.16 -27.99 -4.15
CA ASP A 150 -11.70 -29.37 -4.35
C ASP A 150 -10.39 -29.67 -3.60
N LEU A 151 -9.99 -28.82 -2.63
CA LEU A 151 -8.88 -29.02 -1.68
C LEU A 151 -9.41 -29.21 -0.25
#